data_AF-A0A2S4WJ32-F1
#
_entry.id   AF-A0A2S4WJ32-F1
#
_cell.length_a   1.000
_cell.length_b   1.000
_cell.length_c   1.000
_cell.angle_alpha   90.00
_cell.angle_beta   90.00
_cell.angle_gamma   90.00
#
_symmetry.space_group_name_H-M   'P 1'
#
loop_
_entity.id
_entity.type
_entity.pdbx_description
1 polymer ?
#
loop_
_entity_poly.entity_id
_entity_poly.type
_entity_poly.pdbx_seq_one_letter_code
_entity_poly.pdbx_strand_id
1 'polypeptide(L)'
;MLHGELTRPEIRFIRVTMDSSLSSCNDLLDLYAPKSTTPNNQVIPTIIYSGSRHRTIKVLDVLDQARGEPGAATDSESTFARRFHSVTGEACKTEVADDFGAGKFPIVSATMALGLGQNWSRVRSVIHMGRGDPAAICQMLGRCGRDGRPGVAIMFVEKTRVGGKNQIHQILDGVEQSDDDRMDGLAITPVCLRIAFAIDTKLGYIPMSTKDQGYRNKKSREESEGFPECRCSNCMPMEASTFIENMKRINMDNVDRMITTDLNAYITGVSIPKVKKVKAQTQRKSTKRPLADPEDLRL
;
A
#
# COMPACT_ATOMS: atom_id res chain seq x y z
N MET A 1 -14.30 -31.22 -8.88
CA MET A 1 -14.40 -29.75 -8.71
C MET A 1 -13.00 -29.19 -8.67
N LEU A 2 -12.64 -28.31 -9.60
CA LEU A 2 -11.36 -27.59 -9.55
C LEU A 2 -11.41 -26.62 -8.36
N HIS A 3 -10.93 -27.06 -7.20
CA HIS A 3 -10.66 -26.20 -6.05
C HIS A 3 -9.41 -25.36 -6.35
N GLY A 4 -9.51 -24.43 -7.30
CA GLY A 4 -8.48 -23.45 -7.58
C GLY A 4 -8.35 -22.51 -6.41
N GLU A 5 -7.47 -22.84 -5.47
CA GLU A 5 -7.25 -22.04 -4.28
C GLU A 5 -6.49 -20.76 -4.64
N LEU A 6 -7.00 -19.62 -4.17
CA LEU A 6 -6.44 -18.28 -4.44
C LEU A 6 -5.11 -18.01 -3.69
N THR A 7 -4.48 -19.02 -3.08
CA THR A 7 -3.23 -18.83 -2.34
C THR A 7 -2.08 -18.64 -3.31
N ARG A 8 -1.65 -17.40 -3.49
CA ARG A 8 -0.56 -16.99 -4.37
C ARG A 8 0.74 -16.77 -3.56
N PRO A 9 1.64 -17.77 -3.47
CA PRO A 9 2.84 -17.67 -2.63
C PRO A 9 3.84 -16.59 -3.08
N GLU A 10 3.75 -16.15 -4.33
CA GLU A 10 4.56 -15.10 -4.94
C GLU A 10 4.19 -13.67 -4.48
N ILE A 11 3.05 -13.50 -3.81
CA ILE A 11 2.62 -12.21 -3.25
C ILE A 11 3.11 -12.07 -1.82
N ARG A 12 3.92 -11.03 -1.56
CA ARG A 12 4.34 -10.64 -0.22
C ARG A 12 3.32 -9.70 0.41
N PHE A 13 2.59 -10.17 1.43
CA PHE A 13 1.61 -9.37 2.17
C PHE A 13 2.26 -8.59 3.32
N ILE A 14 2.10 -7.27 3.35
CA ILE A 14 2.61 -6.41 4.40
C ILE A 14 1.45 -5.60 5.00
N ARG A 15 1.19 -5.80 6.28
CA ARG A 15 0.30 -4.94 7.07
C ARG A 15 1.11 -3.85 7.75
N VAL A 16 0.74 -2.59 7.52
CA VAL A 16 1.36 -1.41 8.12
C VAL A 16 0.35 -0.71 9.01
N THR A 17 0.71 -0.50 10.27
CA THR A 17 -0.08 0.35 11.17
C THR A 17 0.16 1.81 10.80
N MET A 18 -0.91 2.56 10.56
CA MET A 18 -0.82 3.97 10.17
C MET A 18 -0.32 4.83 11.33
N ASP A 19 0.61 5.74 11.03
CA ASP A 19 1.07 6.81 11.92
C ASP A 19 0.23 8.09 11.73
N SER A 20 -0.30 8.27 10.51
CA SER A 20 -1.16 9.40 10.18
C SER A 20 -2.64 9.01 10.12
N SER A 21 -3.53 10.00 10.07
CA SER A 21 -4.95 9.71 9.89
C SER A 21 -5.22 9.15 8.49
N LEU A 22 -6.16 8.20 8.40
CA LEU A 22 -6.63 7.66 7.12
C LEU A 22 -7.16 8.74 6.17
N SER A 23 -7.71 9.84 6.70
CA SER A 23 -8.15 10.99 5.90
C SER A 23 -7.01 11.78 5.29
N SER A 24 -5.83 11.82 5.92
CA SER A 24 -4.67 12.57 5.42
C SER A 24 -3.93 11.82 4.32
N CYS A 25 -3.91 10.48 4.36
CA CYS A 25 -3.08 9.61 3.52
C CYS A 25 -1.57 9.88 3.63
N ASN A 26 -1.11 10.60 4.66
CA ASN A 26 0.28 11.05 4.78
C ASN A 26 1.30 9.91 4.96
N ASP A 27 0.87 8.71 5.36
CA ASP A 27 1.75 7.53 5.41
C ASP A 27 2.32 7.16 4.03
N LEU A 28 1.73 7.66 2.94
CA LEU A 28 2.25 7.48 1.58
C LEU A 28 3.41 8.42 1.22
N LEU A 29 3.65 9.49 2.00
CA LEU A 29 4.66 10.51 1.69
C LEU A 29 6.08 9.91 1.59
N ASP A 30 6.41 8.99 2.48
CA ASP A 30 7.75 8.41 2.58
C ASP A 30 7.93 7.16 1.70
N LEU A 31 6.88 6.70 1.02
CA LEU A 31 6.93 5.50 0.18
C LEU A 31 7.55 5.75 -1.19
N TYR A 32 7.46 6.97 -1.72
CA TYR A 32 7.93 7.30 -3.06
C TYR A 32 9.05 8.33 -3.00
N ALA A 33 10.14 8.08 -3.73
CA ALA A 33 11.22 9.05 -3.85
C ALA A 33 10.77 10.27 -4.69
N PRO A 34 11.42 11.43 -4.51
CA PRO A 34 11.25 12.57 -5.40
C PRO A 34 11.52 12.21 -6.87
N LYS A 35 10.89 12.93 -7.81
CA LYS A 35 11.07 12.68 -9.25
C LYS A 35 12.50 12.87 -9.73
N SER A 36 13.24 13.79 -9.10
CA SER A 36 14.67 13.99 -9.34
C SER A 36 15.53 12.78 -9.00
N THR A 37 15.05 11.88 -8.12
CA THR A 37 15.76 10.67 -7.70
C THR A 37 15.30 9.43 -8.47
N THR A 38 14.00 9.30 -8.69
CA THR A 38 13.42 8.17 -9.43
C THR A 38 12.47 8.72 -10.49
N PRO A 39 12.83 8.74 -11.79
CA PRO A 39 11.92 9.22 -12.83
C PRO A 39 10.60 8.43 -12.91
N ASN A 40 9.52 9.00 -13.45
CA ASN A 40 8.19 8.36 -13.46
C ASN A 40 8.20 6.96 -14.12
N ASN A 41 8.94 6.78 -15.21
CA ASN A 41 9.08 5.50 -15.90
C ASN A 41 9.86 4.43 -15.12
N GLN A 42 10.55 4.82 -14.05
CA GLN A 42 11.28 3.93 -13.15
C GLN A 42 10.49 3.56 -11.90
N VAL A 43 9.34 4.20 -11.66
CA VAL A 43 8.45 3.85 -10.56
C VAL A 43 7.69 2.57 -10.92
N ILE A 44 7.57 1.66 -9.95
CA ILE A 44 6.91 0.38 -10.16
C ILE A 44 5.39 0.57 -10.36
N PRO A 45 4.77 -0.18 -11.29
CA PRO A 45 3.33 -0.13 -11.51
C PRO A 45 2.55 -0.47 -10.24
N THR A 46 1.76 0.48 -9.74
CA THR A 46 1.08 0.40 -8.45
C THR A 46 -0.39 0.79 -8.56
N ILE A 47 -1.27 0.04 -7.88
CA ILE A 47 -2.67 0.44 -7.66
C ILE A 47 -2.85 0.76 -6.18
N ILE A 48 -3.40 1.94 -5.87
CA ILE A 48 -3.71 2.37 -4.51
C ILE A 48 -5.23 2.45 -4.34
N TYR A 49 -5.78 1.55 -3.55
CA TYR A 49 -7.20 1.49 -3.23
C TYR A 49 -7.54 2.36 -2.01
N SER A 50 -8.61 3.14 -2.13
CA SER A 50 -9.17 3.96 -1.06
C SER A 50 -10.68 3.77 -0.94
N GLY A 51 -11.19 3.80 0.30
CA GLY A 51 -12.62 3.61 0.59
C GLY A 51 -13.56 4.73 0.11
N SER A 52 -13.05 5.87 -0.36
CA SER A 52 -13.91 6.95 -0.85
C SER A 52 -13.31 7.71 -2.04
N ARG A 53 -14.20 8.32 -2.82
CA ARG A 53 -13.83 9.21 -3.92
C ARG A 53 -12.95 10.36 -3.42
N HIS A 54 -13.31 11.01 -2.32
CA HIS A 54 -12.52 12.12 -1.80
C HIS A 54 -11.08 11.68 -1.45
N ARG A 55 -10.91 10.50 -0.83
CA ARG A 55 -9.59 9.96 -0.51
C ARG A 55 -8.74 9.66 -1.73
N THR A 56 -9.34 9.19 -2.84
CA THR A 56 -8.54 8.97 -4.07
C THR A 56 -7.90 10.24 -4.63
N ILE A 57 -8.51 11.43 -4.46
CA ILE A 57 -7.85 12.70 -4.80
C ILE A 57 -6.75 13.00 -3.78
N LYS A 58 -7.05 12.86 -2.49
CA LYS A 58 -6.08 13.12 -1.43
C LYS A 58 -4.80 12.28 -1.56
N VAL A 59 -4.93 11.03 -1.99
CA VAL A 59 -3.80 10.17 -2.35
C VAL A 59 -2.95 10.83 -3.44
N LEU A 60 -3.56 11.35 -4.52
CA LEU A 60 -2.82 12.04 -5.58
C LEU A 60 -2.11 13.30 -5.06
N ASP A 61 -2.76 14.10 -4.22
CA ASP A 61 -2.13 15.29 -3.61
C ASP A 61 -0.90 14.92 -2.77
N VAL A 62 -0.98 13.82 -2.02
CA VAL A 62 0.13 13.32 -1.20
C VAL A 62 1.25 12.77 -2.07
N LEU A 63 0.90 12.04 -3.13
CA LEU A 63 1.85 11.49 -4.09
C LEU A 63 2.65 12.62 -4.78
N ASP A 64 1.98 13.67 -5.25
CA ASP A 64 2.64 14.85 -5.83
C ASP A 64 3.62 15.52 -4.86
N GLN A 65 3.22 15.67 -3.60
CA GLN A 65 4.08 16.20 -2.55
C GLN A 65 5.32 15.32 -2.35
N ALA A 66 5.15 14.00 -2.29
CA ALA A 66 6.26 13.04 -2.18
C ALA A 66 7.22 13.15 -3.37
N ARG A 67 6.68 13.40 -4.57
CA ARG A 67 7.47 13.55 -5.81
C ARG A 67 8.17 14.89 -5.94
N GLY A 68 7.79 15.89 -5.15
CA GLY A 68 8.28 17.26 -5.26
C GLY A 68 7.62 18.04 -6.40
N GLU A 69 6.42 17.65 -6.82
CA GLU A 69 5.62 18.34 -7.86
C GLU A 69 4.20 18.66 -7.34
N PRO A 70 4.01 19.46 -6.26
CA PRO A 70 2.68 19.76 -5.73
C PRO A 70 1.76 20.42 -6.77
N GLY A 71 0.52 19.94 -6.89
CA GLY A 71 -0.53 20.57 -7.71
C GLY A 71 -0.81 19.90 -9.05
N ALA A 72 -0.21 18.74 -9.34
CA ALA A 72 -0.48 17.92 -10.53
C ALA A 72 -1.62 16.90 -10.32
N ALA A 73 -2.21 16.83 -9.12
CA ALA A 73 -3.17 15.79 -8.72
C ALA A 73 -4.47 15.81 -9.52
N THR A 74 -4.81 16.95 -10.13
CA THR A 74 -5.96 17.16 -11.00
C THR A 74 -5.61 17.13 -12.48
N ASP A 75 -4.34 16.93 -12.84
CA ASP A 75 -3.89 16.84 -14.23
C ASP A 75 -4.29 15.48 -14.82
N SER A 76 -5.20 15.50 -15.80
CA SER A 76 -5.62 14.29 -16.52
C SER A 76 -4.47 13.68 -17.33
N GLU A 77 -3.49 14.49 -17.72
CA GLU A 77 -2.35 14.09 -18.52
C GLU A 77 -1.13 13.69 -17.68
N SER A 78 -1.27 13.67 -16.35
CA SER A 78 -0.18 13.31 -15.44
C SER A 78 0.49 12.00 -15.87
N THR A 79 1.81 12.06 -16.05
CA THR A 79 2.63 10.89 -16.40
C THR A 79 3.04 10.09 -15.15
N PHE A 80 2.57 10.48 -13.96
CA PHE A 80 2.91 9.82 -12.71
C PHE A 80 1.75 9.03 -12.11
N ALA A 81 0.65 9.71 -11.81
CA ALA A 81 -0.47 9.10 -11.11
C ALA A 81 -1.79 9.64 -11.65
N ARG A 82 -2.74 8.75 -11.95
CA ARG A 82 -4.08 9.11 -12.39
C ARG A 82 -5.14 8.44 -11.54
N ARG A 83 -6.35 8.99 -11.58
CA ARG A 83 -7.47 8.55 -10.74
C ARG A 83 -8.41 7.62 -11.49
N PHE A 84 -8.98 6.64 -10.78
CA PHE A 84 -10.04 5.77 -11.30
C PHE A 84 -11.19 5.60 -10.29
N HIS A 85 -12.41 6.07 -10.63
CA HIS A 85 -13.59 5.87 -9.78
C HIS A 85 -14.89 5.75 -10.57
N SER A 86 -15.98 5.36 -9.89
CA SER A 86 -17.26 5.03 -10.54
C SER A 86 -17.92 6.16 -11.35
N VAL A 87 -17.64 7.43 -11.03
CA VAL A 87 -18.25 8.62 -11.68
C VAL A 87 -17.35 9.19 -12.77
N THR A 88 -16.14 8.65 -12.95
CA THR A 88 -15.35 8.98 -14.12
C THR A 88 -16.14 8.55 -15.37
N GLY A 89 -16.25 9.45 -16.36
CA GLY A 89 -16.94 9.13 -17.61
C GLY A 89 -16.31 7.90 -18.28
N GLU A 90 -17.11 7.11 -19.00
CA GLU A 90 -16.67 5.80 -19.52
C GLU A 90 -15.46 5.92 -20.46
N ALA A 91 -15.43 6.98 -21.28
CA ALA A 91 -14.28 7.30 -22.13
C ALA A 91 -12.99 7.50 -21.32
N CYS A 92 -13.06 8.29 -20.24
CA CYS A 92 -11.91 8.55 -19.37
C CYS A 92 -11.48 7.31 -18.58
N LYS A 93 -12.42 6.43 -18.17
CA LYS A 93 -12.07 5.14 -17.57
C LYS A 93 -11.31 4.25 -18.55
N THR A 94 -11.77 4.19 -19.80
CA THR A 94 -11.14 3.41 -20.86
C THR A 94 -9.74 3.95 -21.15
N GLU A 95 -9.60 5.26 -21.31
CA GLU A 95 -8.31 5.93 -21.50
C GLU A 95 -7.33 5.66 -20.36
N VAL A 96 -7.74 5.85 -19.10
CA VAL A 96 -6.88 5.57 -17.93
C VAL A 96 -6.48 4.08 -17.90
N ALA A 97 -7.39 3.18 -18.26
CA ALA A 97 -7.11 1.75 -18.28
C ALA A 97 -6.12 1.35 -19.37
N ASP A 98 -6.31 1.86 -20.58
CA ASP A 98 -5.45 1.62 -21.73
C ASP A 98 -4.07 2.25 -21.52
N ASP A 99 -4.02 3.49 -21.05
CA ASP A 99 -2.78 4.22 -20.79
C ASP A 99 -1.96 3.59 -19.67
N PHE A 100 -2.63 3.13 -18.60
CA PHE A 100 -1.97 2.38 -17.54
C PHE A 100 -1.47 1.03 -18.05
N GLY A 101 -2.27 0.32 -18.85
CA GLY A 101 -1.87 -0.93 -19.49
C GLY A 101 -0.66 -0.75 -20.40
N ALA A 102 -0.62 0.33 -21.17
CA ALA A 102 0.42 0.68 -22.13
C ALA A 102 1.70 1.25 -21.51
N GLY A 103 1.71 1.56 -20.21
CA GLY A 103 2.92 2.04 -19.55
C GLY A 103 3.09 3.56 -19.47
N LYS A 104 2.08 4.35 -19.84
CA LYS A 104 2.22 5.82 -19.90
C LYS A 104 2.40 6.47 -18.53
N PHE A 105 1.86 5.86 -17.48
CA PHE A 105 2.08 6.26 -16.10
C PHE A 105 2.13 5.03 -15.16
N PRO A 106 2.79 5.14 -13.99
CA PRO A 106 2.99 4.03 -13.06
C PRO A 106 1.94 3.87 -11.96
N ILE A 107 1.12 4.87 -11.60
CA ILE A 107 0.22 4.76 -10.45
C ILE A 107 -1.26 5.02 -10.79
N VAL A 108 -2.14 4.12 -10.33
CA VAL A 108 -3.59 4.35 -10.33
C VAL A 108 -4.09 4.52 -8.90
N SER A 109 -4.71 5.66 -8.60
CA SER A 109 -5.47 5.88 -7.36
C SER A 109 -6.93 5.53 -7.59
N ALA A 110 -7.42 4.47 -6.96
CA ALA A 110 -8.72 3.87 -7.25
C ALA A 110 -9.62 3.68 -6.02
N THR A 111 -10.92 3.63 -6.28
CA THR A 111 -11.88 3.04 -5.32
C THR A 111 -12.10 1.56 -5.66
N MET A 112 -12.86 0.84 -4.82
CA MET A 112 -13.30 -0.53 -5.13
C MET A 112 -14.04 -0.67 -6.48
N ALA A 113 -14.51 0.44 -7.06
CA ALA A 113 -15.14 0.47 -8.38
C ALA A 113 -14.19 0.09 -9.54
N LEU A 114 -12.88 0.02 -9.30
CA LEU A 114 -11.95 -0.60 -10.24
C LEU A 114 -12.17 -2.13 -10.22
N GLY A 115 -13.20 -2.54 -10.94
CA GLY A 115 -13.82 -3.87 -10.89
C GLY A 115 -13.02 -4.99 -11.56
N LEU A 116 -13.61 -6.19 -11.59
CA LEU A 116 -13.00 -7.46 -12.00
C LEU A 116 -12.51 -7.51 -13.46
N GLY A 117 -13.01 -6.63 -14.34
CA GLY A 117 -12.73 -6.67 -15.78
C GLY A 117 -11.36 -6.14 -16.21
N GLN A 118 -10.66 -5.38 -15.36
CA GLN A 118 -9.33 -4.86 -15.69
C GLN A 118 -8.24 -5.80 -15.17
N ASN A 119 -7.48 -6.40 -16.10
CA ASN A 119 -6.40 -7.34 -15.80
C ASN A 119 -5.06 -6.85 -16.36
N TRP A 120 -4.34 -6.07 -15.55
CA TRP A 120 -3.00 -5.61 -15.91
C TRP A 120 -1.93 -6.52 -15.31
N SER A 121 -1.29 -7.32 -16.16
CA SER A 121 -0.20 -8.22 -15.75
C SER A 121 1.00 -7.49 -15.17
N ARG A 122 1.23 -6.23 -15.58
CA ARG A 122 2.38 -5.41 -15.18
C ARG A 122 2.36 -4.93 -13.72
N VAL A 123 1.25 -5.06 -13.00
CA VAL A 123 1.10 -4.51 -11.63
C VAL A 123 2.05 -5.20 -10.67
N ARG A 124 2.92 -4.43 -10.00
CA ARG A 124 3.94 -4.94 -9.08
C ARG A 124 3.61 -4.72 -7.63
N SER A 125 2.87 -3.65 -7.35
CA SER A 125 2.43 -3.30 -6.00
C SER A 125 0.93 -3.01 -5.98
N VAL A 126 0.26 -3.46 -4.93
CA VAL A 126 -1.09 -2.99 -4.60
C VAL A 126 -1.08 -2.49 -3.17
N ILE A 127 -1.65 -1.32 -2.95
CA ILE A 127 -1.81 -0.71 -1.63
C ILE A 127 -3.30 -0.57 -1.33
N HIS A 128 -3.75 -1.03 -0.17
CA HIS A 128 -5.11 -0.80 0.33
C HIS A 128 -5.09 0.12 1.55
N MET A 129 -5.86 1.21 1.51
CA MET A 129 -5.91 2.21 2.57
C MET A 129 -7.14 2.03 3.47
N GLY A 130 -6.89 1.64 4.71
CA GLY A 130 -7.87 1.61 5.80
C GLY A 130 -8.65 0.31 5.94
N ARG A 131 -9.69 0.36 6.77
CA ARG A 131 -10.61 -0.75 7.06
C ARG A 131 -11.45 -1.12 5.83
N GLY A 132 -11.66 -2.42 5.61
CA GLY A 132 -12.52 -2.95 4.56
C GLY A 132 -12.71 -4.46 4.69
N ASP A 133 -13.70 -5.00 3.98
CA ASP A 133 -14.01 -6.44 3.99
C ASP A 133 -12.78 -7.27 3.56
N PRO A 134 -12.37 -8.28 4.35
CA PRO A 134 -11.17 -9.07 4.06
C PRO A 134 -11.19 -9.79 2.70
N ALA A 135 -12.33 -10.30 2.25
CA ALA A 135 -12.42 -10.98 0.96
C ALA A 135 -12.23 -10.00 -0.20
N ALA A 136 -12.83 -8.81 -0.11
CA ALA A 136 -12.63 -7.74 -1.07
C ALA A 136 -11.17 -7.24 -1.07
N ILE A 137 -10.56 -7.06 0.11
CA ILE A 137 -9.14 -6.72 0.24
C ILE A 137 -8.27 -7.80 -0.42
N CYS A 138 -8.53 -9.08 -0.15
CA CYS A 138 -7.79 -10.18 -0.75
C CYS A 138 -7.86 -10.14 -2.28
N GLN A 139 -9.04 -9.88 -2.85
CA GLN A 139 -9.20 -9.74 -4.31
C GLN A 139 -8.42 -8.54 -4.87
N MET A 140 -8.45 -7.40 -4.19
CA MET A 140 -7.70 -6.21 -4.61
C MET A 140 -6.19 -6.45 -4.56
N LEU A 141 -5.69 -6.97 -3.45
CA LEU A 141 -4.27 -7.28 -3.25
C LEU A 141 -3.78 -8.36 -4.22
N GLY A 142 -4.63 -9.32 -4.60
CA GLY A 142 -4.33 -10.35 -5.58
C GLY A 142 -4.10 -9.87 -7.03
N ARG A 143 -4.16 -8.56 -7.29
CA ARG A 143 -3.91 -7.97 -8.61
C ARG A 143 -2.43 -7.79 -8.94
N CYS A 144 -1.52 -7.78 -7.96
CA CYS A 144 -0.08 -7.72 -8.26
C CYS A 144 0.48 -9.07 -8.70
N GLY A 145 1.62 -9.03 -9.40
CA GLY A 145 2.41 -10.19 -9.79
C GLY A 145 1.73 -11.15 -10.76
N ARG A 146 0.72 -10.70 -11.52
CA ARG A 146 -0.03 -11.57 -12.46
C ARG A 146 0.80 -12.05 -13.65
N ASP A 147 1.96 -11.43 -13.88
CA ASP A 147 3.02 -11.87 -14.77
C ASP A 147 3.86 -13.03 -14.22
N GLY A 148 3.53 -13.55 -13.03
CA GLY A 148 4.26 -14.63 -12.35
C GLY A 148 5.52 -14.16 -11.61
N ARG A 149 5.85 -12.87 -11.70
CA ARG A 149 6.96 -12.27 -10.96
C ARG A 149 6.50 -11.82 -9.56
N PRO A 150 7.43 -11.62 -8.61
CA PRO A 150 7.08 -11.28 -7.23
C PRO A 150 6.25 -10.00 -7.10
N GLY A 151 5.11 -10.08 -6.43
CA GLY A 151 4.23 -8.94 -6.14
C GLY A 151 4.34 -8.54 -4.66
N VAL A 152 4.13 -7.25 -4.36
CA VAL A 152 3.93 -6.79 -2.99
C VAL A 152 2.52 -6.27 -2.80
N ALA A 153 1.90 -6.64 -1.69
CA ALA A 153 0.55 -6.27 -1.32
C ALA A 153 0.61 -5.60 0.06
N ILE A 154 0.36 -4.29 0.11
CA ILE A 154 0.46 -3.49 1.33
C ILE A 154 -0.96 -3.13 1.79
N MET A 155 -1.28 -3.38 3.05
CA MET A 155 -2.51 -2.88 3.67
C MET A 155 -2.17 -1.93 4.81
N PHE A 156 -2.67 -0.70 4.73
CA PHE A 156 -2.59 0.27 5.81
C PHE A 156 -3.79 0.11 6.72
N VAL A 157 -3.53 -0.12 8.01
CA VAL A 157 -4.57 -0.29 9.02
C VAL A 157 -4.46 0.80 10.07
N GLU A 158 -5.60 1.38 10.44
CA GLU A 158 -5.64 2.41 11.48
C GLU A 158 -5.16 1.81 12.81
N LYS A 159 -4.41 2.58 13.61
CA LYS A 159 -3.95 2.10 14.92
C LYS A 159 -5.12 1.76 15.84
N THR A 160 -6.14 2.62 15.84
CA THR A 160 -7.36 2.47 16.63
C THR A 160 -8.57 2.66 15.72
N ARG A 161 -9.47 1.68 15.70
CA ARG A 161 -10.77 1.72 15.02
C ARG A 161 -11.83 2.18 16.04
N VAL A 162 -12.44 3.34 15.81
CA VAL A 162 -13.49 3.87 16.69
C VAL A 162 -14.71 2.95 16.64
N GLY A 163 -15.16 2.48 17.79
CA GLY A 163 -16.27 1.51 17.89
C GLY A 163 -15.92 0.08 17.45
N GLY A 164 -14.69 -0.17 17.01
CA GLY A 164 -14.21 -1.49 16.60
C GLY A 164 -13.45 -2.24 17.69
N LYS A 165 -13.15 -3.50 17.41
CA LYS A 165 -12.24 -4.34 18.20
C LYS A 165 -10.80 -3.98 17.86
N ASN A 166 -10.01 -3.72 18.90
CA ASN A 166 -8.65 -3.21 18.80
C ASN A 166 -7.64 -4.12 19.50
N GLN A 167 -8.12 -5.13 20.23
CA GLN A 167 -7.31 -6.08 20.99
C GLN A 167 -7.68 -7.51 20.61
N ILE A 168 -6.67 -8.38 20.52
CA ILE A 168 -6.82 -9.78 20.09
C ILE A 168 -7.90 -10.51 20.92
N HIS A 169 -7.90 -10.32 22.25
CA HIS A 169 -8.83 -10.99 23.16
C HIS A 169 -10.30 -10.60 22.98
N GLN A 170 -10.61 -9.56 22.19
CA GLN A 170 -12.00 -9.18 21.89
C GLN A 170 -12.62 -10.03 20.78
N ILE A 171 -11.81 -10.79 20.03
CA ILE A 171 -12.23 -11.70 18.98
C ILE A 171 -11.95 -13.12 19.49
N LEU A 172 -13.00 -13.82 19.90
CA LEU A 172 -12.90 -15.10 20.58
C LEU A 172 -12.81 -16.25 19.58
N ASP A 173 -11.91 -17.19 19.83
CA ASP A 173 -11.82 -18.43 19.05
C ASP A 173 -13.10 -19.26 19.21
N GLY A 174 -13.58 -19.88 18.12
CA GLY A 174 -14.77 -20.73 18.13
C GLY A 174 -16.12 -19.99 18.18
N VAL A 175 -16.09 -18.66 18.22
CA VAL A 175 -17.30 -17.81 18.11
C VAL A 175 -17.44 -17.32 16.68
N GLU A 176 -18.67 -17.34 16.15
CA GLU A 176 -18.98 -16.78 14.83
C GLU A 176 -18.59 -15.31 14.77
N GLN A 177 -17.85 -14.93 13.71
CA GLN A 177 -17.41 -13.57 13.49
C GLN A 177 -18.40 -12.85 12.58
N SER A 178 -18.91 -11.71 13.02
CA SER A 178 -19.62 -10.78 12.12
C SER A 178 -18.66 -10.20 11.08
N ASP A 179 -19.20 -9.54 10.04
CA ASP A 179 -18.37 -8.83 9.06
C ASP A 179 -17.48 -7.76 9.71
N ASP A 180 -17.98 -7.08 10.76
CA ASP A 180 -17.19 -6.14 11.54
C ASP A 180 -16.06 -6.80 12.32
N ASP A 181 -16.30 -7.98 12.90
CA ASP A 181 -15.29 -8.77 13.58
C ASP A 181 -14.19 -9.24 12.63
N ARG A 182 -14.56 -9.66 11.40
CA ARG A 182 -13.62 -10.05 10.36
C ARG A 182 -12.75 -8.86 9.92
N MET A 183 -13.35 -7.69 9.71
CA MET A 183 -12.62 -6.46 9.36
C MET A 183 -11.61 -6.07 10.44
N ASP A 184 -12.03 -6.10 11.71
CA ASP A 184 -11.17 -5.74 12.84
C ASP A 184 -10.12 -6.83 13.12
N GLY A 185 -10.50 -8.10 12.95
CA GLY A 185 -9.64 -9.27 13.05
C GLY A 185 -8.49 -9.23 12.06
N LEU A 186 -8.75 -8.89 10.79
CA LEU A 186 -7.69 -8.74 9.79
C LEU A 186 -6.68 -7.64 10.20
N ALA A 187 -7.17 -6.56 10.81
CA ALA A 187 -6.33 -5.47 11.25
C ALA A 187 -5.40 -5.84 12.41
N ILE A 188 -5.76 -6.82 13.25
CA ILE A 188 -5.02 -7.14 14.48
C ILE A 188 -4.55 -8.60 14.61
N THR A 189 -4.92 -9.50 13.69
CA THR A 189 -4.56 -10.91 13.76
C THR A 189 -3.03 -11.09 13.89
N PRO A 190 -2.56 -11.96 14.80
CA PRO A 190 -1.14 -12.24 14.96
C PRO A 190 -0.63 -13.35 14.02
N VAL A 191 -1.51 -14.03 13.28
CA VAL A 191 -1.14 -15.20 12.50
C VAL A 191 -0.64 -14.84 11.10
N CYS A 192 -0.10 -15.81 10.36
CA CYS A 192 0.31 -15.60 8.96
C CYS A 192 -0.83 -14.99 8.11
N LEU A 193 -0.59 -13.84 7.47
CA LEU A 193 -1.58 -13.14 6.65
C LEU A 193 -2.01 -13.94 5.42
N ARG A 194 -1.09 -14.69 4.80
CA ARG A 194 -1.40 -15.59 3.66
C ARG A 194 -2.44 -16.63 4.06
N ILE A 195 -2.25 -17.24 5.23
CA ILE A 195 -3.16 -18.24 5.78
C ILE A 195 -4.47 -17.59 6.26
N ALA A 196 -4.40 -16.42 6.90
CA ALA A 196 -5.58 -15.69 7.36
C ALA A 196 -6.52 -15.35 6.19
N PHE A 197 -5.99 -14.84 5.08
CA PHE A 197 -6.79 -14.58 3.87
C PHE A 197 -7.38 -15.86 3.26
N ALA A 198 -6.60 -16.95 3.23
CA ALA A 198 -7.09 -18.22 2.71
C ALA A 198 -8.24 -18.80 3.57
N ILE A 199 -8.14 -18.65 4.89
CA ILE A 199 -9.19 -19.08 5.83
C ILE A 199 -10.41 -18.20 5.71
N ASP A 200 -10.27 -16.88 5.67
CA ASP A 200 -11.41 -15.97 5.48
C ASP A 200 -12.15 -16.27 4.19
N THR A 201 -11.42 -16.42 3.08
CA THR A 201 -12.01 -16.70 1.76
C THR A 201 -12.76 -18.05 1.73
N LYS A 202 -12.28 -19.05 2.47
CA LYS A 202 -12.82 -20.41 2.42
C LYS A 202 -13.85 -20.70 3.50
N LEU A 203 -13.66 -20.16 4.70
CA LEU A 203 -14.37 -20.48 5.93
C LEU A 203 -15.07 -19.26 6.56
N GLY A 204 -14.82 -18.04 6.07
CA GLY A 204 -15.56 -16.84 6.49
C GLY A 204 -15.18 -16.29 7.86
N TYR A 205 -13.96 -16.47 8.33
CA TYR A 205 -13.48 -15.87 9.58
C TYR A 205 -11.98 -15.56 9.55
N ILE A 206 -11.51 -14.69 10.45
CA ILE A 206 -10.07 -14.41 10.63
C ILE A 206 -9.55 -15.16 11.87
N PRO A 207 -8.58 -16.08 11.73
CA PRO A 207 -8.00 -16.77 12.88
C PRO A 207 -7.19 -15.79 13.74
N MET A 208 -7.33 -15.89 15.06
CA MET A 208 -6.66 -15.00 16.02
C MET A 208 -5.51 -15.69 16.78
N SER A 209 -5.28 -16.97 16.51
CA SER A 209 -4.30 -17.80 17.20
C SER A 209 -3.70 -18.85 16.28
N THR A 210 -2.43 -19.18 16.46
CA THR A 210 -1.79 -20.30 15.73
C THR A 210 -2.28 -21.67 16.22
N LYS A 211 -3.04 -21.70 17.33
CA LYS A 211 -3.70 -22.90 17.85
C LYS A 211 -5.05 -23.16 17.17
N ASP A 212 -5.58 -22.19 16.42
CA ASP A 212 -6.81 -22.36 15.66
C ASP A 212 -6.72 -23.57 14.73
N GLN A 213 -7.77 -24.40 14.72
CA GLN A 213 -7.75 -25.65 13.97
C GLN A 213 -7.69 -25.40 12.45
N GLY A 214 -8.41 -24.39 11.95
CA GLY A 214 -8.36 -23.98 10.55
C GLY A 214 -6.96 -23.54 10.15
N TYR A 215 -6.31 -22.72 11.00
CA TYR A 215 -4.93 -22.29 10.82
C TYR A 215 -3.96 -23.46 10.72
N ARG A 216 -4.01 -24.40 11.67
CA ARG A 216 -3.12 -25.57 11.69
C ARG A 216 -3.32 -26.45 10.46
N ASN A 217 -4.58 -26.71 10.09
CA ASN A 217 -4.90 -27.51 8.91
C ASN A 217 -4.38 -26.85 7.63
N LYS A 218 -4.58 -25.54 7.47
CA LYS A 218 -4.10 -24.80 6.30
C LYS A 218 -2.58 -24.72 6.25
N LYS A 219 -1.92 -24.48 7.39
CA LYS A 219 -0.45 -24.49 7.49
C LYS A 219 0.14 -25.84 7.09
N SER A 220 -0.36 -26.93 7.68
CA SER A 220 0.09 -28.29 7.36
C SER A 220 -0.11 -28.64 5.88
N ARG A 221 -1.22 -28.16 5.29
CA ARG A 221 -1.46 -28.34 3.86
C ARG A 221 -0.46 -27.57 2.99
N GLU A 222 -0.20 -26.29 3.29
CA GLU A 222 0.82 -25.50 2.56
C GLU A 222 2.19 -26.20 2.61
N GLU A 223 2.58 -26.75 3.77
CA GLU A 223 3.82 -27.52 3.93
C GLU A 223 3.80 -28.81 3.07
N SER A 224 2.69 -29.56 3.09
CA SER A 224 2.55 -30.80 2.30
C SER A 224 2.55 -30.57 0.78
N GLU A 225 2.07 -29.41 0.34
CA GLU A 225 2.04 -28.99 -1.06
C GLU A 225 3.35 -28.28 -1.48
N GLY A 226 4.34 -28.17 -0.57
CA GLY A 226 5.66 -27.62 -0.88
C GLY A 226 5.66 -26.10 -1.08
N PHE A 227 4.72 -25.37 -0.47
CA PHE A 227 4.69 -23.92 -0.55
C PHE A 227 5.95 -23.33 0.13
N PRO A 228 6.54 -22.26 -0.42
CA PRO A 228 7.62 -21.57 0.26
C PRO A 228 7.13 -20.95 1.57
N GLU A 229 8.04 -20.82 2.54
CA GLU A 229 7.76 -20.13 3.79
C GLU A 229 7.21 -18.72 3.54
N CYS A 230 6.19 -18.35 4.32
CA CYS A 230 5.52 -17.07 4.13
C CYS A 230 6.39 -15.92 4.65
N ARG A 231 6.49 -14.85 3.86
CA ARG A 231 7.27 -13.64 4.17
C ARG A 231 6.42 -12.43 4.51
N CYS A 232 5.19 -12.68 4.97
CA CYS A 232 4.28 -11.61 5.34
C CYS A 232 4.75 -10.87 6.60
N SER A 233 4.19 -9.70 6.86
CA SER A 233 4.57 -8.88 8.03
C SER A 233 4.35 -9.54 9.40
N ASN A 234 3.51 -10.57 9.50
CA ASN A 234 3.34 -11.34 10.74
C ASN A 234 4.36 -12.49 10.86
N CYS A 235 4.86 -13.02 9.73
CA CYS A 235 5.86 -14.10 9.72
C CYS A 235 7.29 -13.55 9.81
N MET A 236 7.56 -12.39 9.19
CA MET A 236 8.87 -11.73 9.19
C MET A 236 8.71 -10.23 9.49
N PRO A 237 8.38 -9.87 10.75
CA PRO A 237 8.06 -8.48 11.11
C PRO A 237 9.20 -7.51 10.86
N MET A 238 10.43 -7.88 11.25
CA MET A 238 11.62 -7.04 11.02
C MET A 238 11.86 -6.80 9.53
N GLU A 239 11.71 -7.83 8.69
CA GLU A 239 11.92 -7.70 7.23
C GLU A 239 10.83 -6.87 6.56
N ALA A 240 9.60 -6.95 7.04
CA ALA A 240 8.50 -6.14 6.54
C ALA A 240 8.70 -4.66 6.90
N SER A 241 9.09 -4.35 8.14
CA SER A 241 9.42 -2.97 8.53
C SER A 241 10.53 -2.39 7.68
N THR A 242 11.63 -3.13 7.51
CA THR A 242 12.77 -2.69 6.69
C THR A 242 12.42 -2.54 5.21
N PHE A 243 11.54 -3.40 4.69
CA PHE A 243 11.02 -3.24 3.33
C PHE A 243 10.26 -1.91 3.18
N ILE A 244 9.36 -1.59 4.12
CA ILE A 244 8.59 -0.34 4.09
C ILE A 244 9.50 0.90 4.20
N GLU A 245 10.49 0.87 5.10
CA GLU A 245 11.47 1.96 5.25
C GLU A 245 12.30 2.21 3.98
N ASN A 246 12.49 1.17 3.16
CA ASN A 246 13.26 1.22 1.92
C ASN A 246 12.40 1.31 0.66
N MET A 247 11.07 1.43 0.78
CA MET A 247 10.16 1.40 -0.37
C MET A 247 10.47 2.51 -1.39
N LYS A 248 10.85 3.71 -0.92
CA LYS A 248 11.31 4.81 -1.78
C LYS A 248 12.55 4.53 -2.63
N ARG A 249 13.29 3.46 -2.34
CA ARG A 249 14.46 3.04 -3.12
C ARG A 249 14.11 2.01 -4.19
N ILE A 250 12.86 1.55 -4.24
CA ILE A 250 12.39 0.57 -5.20
C ILE A 250 12.17 1.24 -6.56
N ASN A 251 12.65 0.58 -7.61
CA ASN A 251 12.43 0.96 -9.00
C ASN A 251 12.30 -0.28 -9.89
N MET A 252 12.06 -0.08 -11.19
CA MET A 252 11.88 -1.17 -12.15
C MET A 252 13.09 -2.11 -12.24
N ASP A 253 14.30 -1.62 -12.00
CA ASP A 253 15.54 -2.41 -12.10
C ASP A 253 15.76 -3.33 -10.89
N ASN A 254 15.27 -2.93 -9.71
CA ASN A 254 15.56 -3.63 -8.46
C ASN A 254 14.35 -4.28 -7.77
N VAL A 255 13.13 -4.08 -8.29
CA VAL A 255 11.88 -4.51 -7.63
C VAL A 255 11.83 -5.98 -7.26
N ASP A 256 12.25 -6.89 -8.16
CA ASP A 256 12.22 -8.32 -7.88
C ASP A 256 13.09 -8.65 -6.67
N ARG A 257 14.34 -8.19 -6.70
CA ARG A 257 15.29 -8.37 -5.60
C ARG A 257 14.78 -7.75 -4.30
N MET A 258 14.24 -6.52 -4.36
CA MET A 258 13.71 -5.84 -3.18
C MET A 258 12.56 -6.60 -2.52
N ILE A 259 11.69 -7.24 -3.31
CA ILE A 259 10.56 -8.03 -2.80
C ILE A 259 11.04 -9.37 -2.22
N THR A 260 12.00 -10.02 -2.89
CA THR A 260 12.45 -11.39 -2.57
C THR A 260 13.66 -11.49 -1.64
N THR A 261 14.33 -10.38 -1.32
CA THR A 261 15.53 -10.41 -0.46
C THR A 261 15.22 -9.86 0.93
N ASP A 262 15.75 -10.54 1.95
CA ASP A 262 15.70 -10.07 3.33
C ASP A 262 16.74 -8.96 3.50
N LEU A 263 16.26 -7.75 3.76
CA LEU A 263 17.07 -6.53 3.77
C LEU A 263 17.75 -6.33 5.13
N ASN A 264 17.25 -6.87 6.25
CA ASN A 264 17.98 -6.74 7.52
C ASN A 264 19.28 -7.55 7.54
N ALA A 265 19.33 -8.68 6.83
CA ALA A 265 20.55 -9.45 6.67
C ALA A 265 21.69 -8.62 6.02
N TYR A 266 21.34 -7.59 5.24
CA TYR A 266 22.30 -6.64 4.66
C TYR A 266 22.63 -5.44 5.57
N ILE A 267 21.74 -5.09 6.52
CA ILE A 267 21.98 -4.00 7.49
C ILE A 267 23.05 -4.40 8.51
N THR A 268 23.27 -5.69 8.77
CA THR A 268 24.37 -6.18 9.63
C THR A 268 25.77 -6.07 9.01
N GLY A 269 25.94 -5.53 7.80
CA GLY A 269 27.24 -5.45 7.13
C GLY A 269 27.53 -4.21 6.28
N VAL A 270 26.59 -3.29 6.09
CA VAL A 270 26.82 -2.07 5.29
C VAL A 270 26.33 -0.83 6.04
N SER A 271 27.28 0.03 6.41
CA SER A 271 27.04 1.37 6.93
C SER A 271 26.44 2.26 5.83
N ILE A 272 25.12 2.34 5.80
CA ILE A 272 24.41 3.37 5.02
C ILE A 272 24.69 4.72 5.70
N PRO A 273 25.26 5.72 5.02
CA PRO A 273 25.45 7.04 5.59
C PRO A 273 24.09 7.60 6.03
N LYS A 274 23.95 7.93 7.32
CA LYS A 274 22.75 8.60 7.83
C LYS A 274 22.55 9.89 7.02
N VAL A 275 21.47 9.95 6.25
CA VAL A 275 21.03 11.21 5.62
C VAL A 275 20.80 12.21 6.75
N LYS A 276 21.54 13.32 6.75
CA LYS A 276 21.31 14.42 7.70
C LYS A 276 19.88 14.91 7.49
N LYS A 277 19.04 14.78 8.53
CA LYS A 277 17.74 15.47 8.58
C LYS A 277 17.99 16.95 8.32
N VAL A 278 17.55 17.45 7.17
CA VAL A 278 17.48 18.90 6.93
C VAL A 278 16.42 19.41 7.90
N LYS A 279 16.85 20.15 8.93
CA LYS A 279 15.91 20.88 9.79
C LYS A 279 15.18 21.87 8.89
N ALA A 280 13.85 21.84 8.90
CA ALA A 280 13.05 22.88 8.27
C ALA A 280 13.52 24.24 8.81
N GLN A 281 14.09 25.05 7.93
CA GLN A 281 14.57 26.37 8.29
C GLN A 281 13.36 27.29 8.32
N THR A 282 12.81 27.51 9.51
CA THR A 282 11.73 28.49 9.71
C THR A 282 12.26 29.86 9.30
N GLN A 283 11.72 30.43 8.21
CA GLN A 283 12.03 31.80 7.83
C GLN A 283 11.62 32.73 8.99
N ARG A 284 12.60 33.36 9.64
CA ARG A 284 12.36 34.47 10.55
C ARG A 284 11.80 35.63 9.73
N LYS A 285 10.57 36.06 10.02
CA LYS A 285 10.02 37.32 9.49
C LYS A 285 10.98 38.46 9.88
N SER A 286 11.50 39.16 8.87
CA SER A 286 12.29 40.38 9.05
C SER A 286 11.45 41.46 9.73
N THR A 287 11.96 42.04 10.81
CA THR A 287 11.37 43.20 11.52
C THR A 287 11.90 44.55 11.00
N LYS A 288 12.62 44.57 9.87
CA LYS A 288 13.11 45.83 9.29
C LYS A 288 11.98 46.54 8.55
N ARG A 289 11.61 47.73 9.02
CA ARG A 289 10.78 48.68 8.27
C ARG A 289 11.52 49.11 7.00
N PRO A 290 10.84 49.27 5.85
CA PRO A 290 11.45 49.85 4.66
C PRO A 290 11.89 51.28 4.97
N LEU A 291 13.12 51.62 4.58
CA LEU A 291 13.60 52.99 4.47
C LEU A 291 13.22 53.49 3.07
N ALA A 292 12.48 54.59 3.05
CA ALA A 292 11.98 55.35 1.90
C ALA A 292 10.75 54.77 1.16
N ASP A 293 9.76 55.65 0.96
CA ASP A 293 8.58 55.46 0.11
C ASP A 293 9.00 55.72 -1.36
N PRO A 294 8.62 54.90 -2.35
CA PRO A 294 9.04 55.07 -3.74
C PRO A 294 8.59 56.37 -4.41
N GLU A 295 7.75 57.18 -3.76
CA GLU A 295 7.32 58.50 -4.23
C GLU A 295 8.36 59.61 -3.92
N ASP A 296 9.34 59.40 -3.02
CA ASP A 296 10.33 60.40 -2.63
C ASP A 296 11.50 60.58 -3.64
N LEU A 297 11.40 59.99 -4.84
CA LEU A 297 12.44 60.06 -5.90
C LEU A 297 11.97 60.79 -7.17
N ARG A 298 10.88 61.57 -7.12
CA ARG A 298 10.47 62.49 -8.20
C ARG A 298 10.54 63.95 -7.76
N LEU A 299 11.71 64.56 -7.94
CA LEU A 299 12.00 65.92 -8.46
C LEU A 299 13.44 66.31 -8.16
#